data_AF-A0A951QY95-F1
#
_entry.id   AF-A0A951QY95-F1
#
_cell.length_a   1.000
_cell.length_b   1.000
_cell.length_c   1.000
_cell.angle_alpha   90.00
_cell.angle_beta   90.00
_cell.angle_gamma   90.00
#
_symmetry.space_group_name_H-M   'P 1'
#
loop_
_entity.id
_entity.type
_entity.pdbx_description
1 polymer ?
#
loop_
_entity_poly.entity_id
_entity_poly.type
_entity_poly.pdbx_seq_one_letter_code
_entity_poly.pdbx_strand_id
1 'polypeptide(L)'
;MLKFFYWSRVHATLLAIGITLGAVSPIIIPAPVEAQVPAPTTTPSPTTTTNFPDVGQDFWASPFIQALAQRNVITGFPDGSFKPEQPVSRAEFAAMIQKAFNPNPVRQLPQGGFRDVSSNYWAASAITTAYESGFMSGFPGNSFQPNQRISKVQAVVALTNGLALSPGDTATLSSYYTDANTIPSYAVDKVAAATQANLVVNYPDVKVLNSEAPLTRAEAAAHLYQALVRQGQLQPLASNLPAANYIVGRTAGGTQTGGDIVSVATASNSFTTLTSLLRTAGLADTLQQAGPYTIFAPTDQAFAALPPETLQRLQQPENKEALIRVLTYHVVPGQLTANQLRAGDLNTAEGRPVNVKVNTDGNQIAVNNAQVIQPNIQASNGVIHAINQVLIPPNLSFAGGQSQAQTGDIDPGRATRGGRSYVGVAGNIGLSGDTALSDTNFTVISKLGLTRNISVRPSAVFGDDTIVLVPLTYDLSPRATNAVGETFSISPYIGAGVAIDTRNDVDLGLLLTGGVDVPLGSRFTLTGAVNAAFLNSTDVGLLLGVGYNF
;
A
#
# COMPACT_ATOMS: atom_id res chain seq x y z
N MET A 1 -64.96 -4.47 26.46
CA MET A 1 -64.70 -4.70 25.02
C MET A 1 -64.12 -3.41 24.43
N LEU A 2 -63.10 -3.55 23.58
CA LEU A 2 -62.08 -2.60 23.11
C LEU A 2 -62.52 -1.21 22.59
N LYS A 3 -61.61 -0.22 22.72
CA LYS A 3 -61.43 0.92 21.80
C LYS A 3 -59.93 1.12 21.46
N PHE A 4 -59.66 1.25 20.16
CA PHE A 4 -58.46 1.72 19.44
C PHE A 4 -58.85 3.07 18.79
N PHE A 5 -58.03 4.05 18.39
CA PHE A 5 -56.59 4.32 18.40
C PHE A 5 -56.42 5.86 18.23
N TYR A 6 -55.22 6.35 18.52
CA TYR A 6 -54.81 7.74 18.68
C TYR A 6 -53.77 8.12 17.61
N TRP A 7 -53.69 9.38 17.16
CA TRP A 7 -52.61 10.30 17.60
C TRP A 7 -52.73 11.72 17.04
N SER A 8 -52.41 12.66 17.93
CA SER A 8 -52.26 14.11 17.75
C SER A 8 -50.84 14.51 18.16
N ARG A 9 -50.36 15.61 17.58
CA ARG A 9 -49.10 16.32 17.85
C ARG A 9 -48.96 16.75 19.33
N VAL A 10 -47.72 17.01 19.78
CA VAL A 10 -47.22 18.29 20.40
C VAL A 10 -45.97 18.09 21.31
N HIS A 11 -44.96 18.94 21.04
CA HIS A 11 -43.94 19.61 21.87
C HIS A 11 -43.18 18.89 23.00
N ALA A 12 -41.84 19.02 22.95
CA ALA A 12 -40.90 18.66 24.00
C ALA A 12 -40.53 19.88 24.87
N THR A 13 -40.59 19.71 26.19
CA THR A 13 -40.16 20.68 27.19
C THR A 13 -39.13 20.01 28.12
N LEU A 14 -38.00 20.68 28.36
CA LEU A 14 -36.96 20.29 29.32
C LEU A 14 -37.43 20.47 30.77
N LEU A 15 -37.12 19.50 31.63
CA LEU A 15 -37.18 19.65 33.09
C LEU A 15 -35.92 19.05 33.73
N ALA A 16 -35.24 19.88 34.53
CA ALA A 16 -34.13 19.50 35.41
C ALA A 16 -34.65 18.93 36.74
N ILE A 17 -33.98 17.91 37.28
CA ILE A 17 -34.11 17.49 38.69
C ILE A 17 -32.71 17.19 39.24
N GLY A 18 -32.32 17.93 40.28
CA GLY A 18 -31.17 17.64 41.13
C GLY A 18 -31.54 16.68 42.26
N ILE A 19 -30.59 15.84 42.66
CA ILE A 19 -30.66 15.03 43.88
C ILE A 19 -29.32 15.18 44.62
N THR A 20 -29.40 15.68 45.85
CA THR A 20 -28.33 15.74 46.85
C THR A 20 -28.28 14.43 47.65
N LEU A 21 -27.09 13.86 47.87
CA LEU A 21 -26.85 12.85 48.91
C LEU A 21 -25.47 13.08 49.55
N GLY A 22 -25.47 13.09 50.89
CA GLY A 22 -24.44 13.63 51.75
C GLY A 22 -23.20 12.77 51.97
N ALA A 23 -22.18 13.44 52.50
CA ALA A 23 -20.90 12.88 52.88
C ALA A 23 -20.97 12.12 54.21
N VAL A 24 -20.31 10.96 54.27
CA VAL A 24 -19.87 10.31 55.51
C VAL A 24 -18.44 9.82 55.28
N SER A 25 -17.48 10.42 55.97
CA SER A 25 -16.06 10.05 55.88
C SER A 25 -15.75 8.90 56.84
N PRO A 26 -15.07 7.82 56.39
CA PRO A 26 -14.43 6.90 57.32
C PRO A 26 -13.03 7.40 57.71
N ILE A 27 -12.76 7.39 59.02
CA ILE A 27 -11.44 7.57 59.63
C ILE A 27 -10.66 6.27 59.39
N ILE A 28 -9.52 6.35 58.71
CA ILE A 28 -8.58 5.23 58.54
C ILE A 28 -7.38 5.48 59.45
N ILE A 29 -7.11 4.52 60.35
CA ILE A 29 -5.94 4.47 61.23
C ILE A 29 -4.75 3.92 60.40
N PRO A 30 -3.57 4.56 60.37
CA PRO A 30 -2.41 4.02 59.67
C PRO A 30 -1.77 2.86 60.47
N ALA A 31 -1.45 1.76 59.78
CA ALA A 31 -0.60 0.68 60.29
C ALA A 31 0.89 1.10 60.30
N PRO A 32 1.77 0.47 61.11
CA PRO A 32 3.16 0.87 61.25
C PRO A 32 3.96 0.61 59.96
N VAL A 33 4.87 1.54 59.66
CA VAL A 33 5.75 1.55 58.50
C VAL A 33 6.84 0.49 58.64
N GLU A 34 6.83 -0.54 57.79
CA GLU A 34 8.03 -1.31 57.45
C GLU A 34 8.81 -0.58 56.36
N ALA A 35 10.11 -0.39 56.58
CA ALA A 35 11.00 0.35 55.69
C ALA A 35 11.22 -0.42 54.37
N GLN A 36 10.54 0.00 53.30
CA GLN A 36 10.88 -0.40 51.94
C GLN A 36 12.12 0.37 51.44
N VAL A 37 13.17 -0.38 51.10
CA VAL A 37 14.32 0.09 50.31
C VAL A 37 13.80 0.62 48.96
N PRO A 38 14.22 1.81 48.48
CA PRO A 38 13.70 2.37 47.24
C PRO A 38 14.06 1.47 46.05
N ALA A 39 13.04 1.06 45.30
CA ALA A 39 13.18 0.45 43.99
C ALA A 39 13.85 1.44 43.01
N PRO A 40 14.71 0.97 42.08
CA PRO A 40 15.34 1.83 41.09
C PRO A 40 14.25 2.50 40.24
N THR A 41 14.34 3.83 40.14
CA THR A 41 13.53 4.66 39.25
C THR A 41 13.69 4.18 37.82
N THR A 42 12.63 3.59 37.25
CA THR A 42 12.52 3.39 35.80
C THR A 42 12.26 4.74 35.16
N THR A 43 13.33 5.40 34.72
CA THR A 43 13.22 6.43 33.69
C THR A 43 12.54 5.80 32.46
N PRO A 44 11.51 6.43 31.86
CA PRO A 44 10.97 5.95 30.59
C PRO A 44 12.11 5.86 29.58
N SER A 45 12.28 4.67 28.99
CA SER A 45 13.27 4.46 27.92
C SER A 45 12.99 5.45 26.79
N PRO A 46 13.99 6.22 26.32
CA PRO A 46 13.81 7.02 25.13
C PRO A 46 13.59 6.06 23.95
N THR A 47 12.54 6.29 23.18
CA THR A 47 12.31 5.64 21.89
C THR A 47 13.50 5.96 20.99
N THR A 48 14.44 5.01 20.86
CA THR A 48 15.74 5.23 20.22
C THR A 48 15.60 5.46 18.73
N THR A 49 16.01 6.64 18.28
CA THR A 49 16.36 6.96 16.90
C THR A 49 17.37 5.93 16.39
N THR A 50 17.01 5.11 15.40
CA THR A 50 17.80 3.98 14.89
C THR A 50 18.92 4.45 13.94
N ASN A 51 19.75 5.39 14.36
CA ASN A 51 20.85 5.92 13.56
C ASN A 51 22.15 5.86 14.38
N PHE A 52 23.11 5.06 13.92
CA PHE A 52 24.38 4.88 14.64
C PHE A 52 25.37 5.97 14.25
N PRO A 53 25.99 6.69 15.20
CA PRO A 53 26.89 7.80 14.89
C PRO A 53 28.14 7.42 14.08
N ASP A 54 28.57 6.16 14.20
CA ASP A 54 29.73 5.58 13.52
C ASP A 54 29.38 4.82 12.24
N VAL A 55 28.12 4.87 11.80
CA VAL A 55 27.67 4.34 10.51
C VAL A 55 27.13 5.50 9.69
N GLY A 56 28.01 6.13 8.92
CA GLY A 56 27.62 7.21 8.00
C GLY A 56 26.65 6.72 6.92
N GLN A 57 25.86 7.62 6.34
CA GLN A 57 24.89 7.28 5.29
C GLN A 57 25.56 6.65 4.06
N ASP A 58 26.78 7.08 3.73
CA ASP A 58 27.58 6.55 2.62
C ASP A 58 28.39 5.29 2.98
N PHE A 59 28.31 4.82 4.23
CA PHE A 59 28.98 3.59 4.62
C PHE A 59 28.39 2.41 3.86
N TRP A 60 29.25 1.55 3.32
CA TRP A 60 28.85 0.51 2.35
C TRP A 60 27.74 -0.42 2.86
N ALA A 61 27.73 -0.71 4.17
CA ALA A 61 26.74 -1.57 4.80
C ALA A 61 25.59 -0.81 5.49
N SER A 62 25.58 0.52 5.41
CA SER A 62 24.55 1.38 6.01
C SER A 62 23.11 0.85 5.77
N PRO A 63 22.68 0.52 4.53
CA PRO A 63 21.30 0.08 4.30
C PRO A 63 21.01 -1.31 4.92
N PHE A 64 21.99 -2.20 5.01
CA PHE A 64 21.82 -3.48 5.70
C PHE A 64 21.65 -3.26 7.21
N ILE A 65 22.53 -2.43 7.79
CA ILE A 65 22.58 -2.16 9.22
C ILE A 65 21.30 -1.46 9.68
N GLN A 66 20.89 -0.39 9.00
CA GLN A 66 19.69 0.38 9.34
C GLN A 66 18.43 -0.51 9.30
N ALA A 67 18.28 -1.33 8.26
CA ALA A 67 17.10 -2.18 8.11
C ALA A 67 17.00 -3.26 9.20
N LEU A 68 18.13 -3.81 9.65
CA LEU A 68 18.17 -4.79 10.73
C LEU A 68 18.00 -4.14 12.11
N ALA A 69 18.56 -2.95 12.32
CA ALA A 69 18.44 -2.21 13.57
C ALA A 69 16.99 -1.78 13.84
N GLN A 70 16.28 -1.32 12.81
CA GLN A 70 14.84 -0.99 12.89
C GLN A 70 13.96 -2.16 13.32
N ARG A 71 14.43 -3.40 13.09
CA ARG A 71 13.72 -4.63 13.45
C ARG A 71 14.26 -5.26 14.73
N ASN A 72 15.15 -4.58 15.44
CA ASN A 72 15.81 -5.08 16.64
C ASN A 72 16.56 -6.41 16.44
N VAL A 73 16.95 -6.73 15.19
CA VAL A 73 17.75 -7.92 14.86
C VAL A 73 19.19 -7.73 15.30
N ILE A 74 19.72 -6.54 15.07
CA ILE A 74 21.02 -6.10 15.55
C ILE A 74 20.85 -4.89 16.47
N THR A 75 21.74 -4.77 17.45
CA THR A 75 21.74 -3.67 18.42
C THR A 75 23.14 -3.05 18.50
N GLY A 76 23.16 -1.74 18.77
CA GLY A 76 24.39 -1.02 19.07
C GLY A 76 24.92 -1.34 20.48
N PHE A 77 26.05 -0.73 20.80
CA PHE A 77 26.68 -0.78 22.11
C PHE A 77 26.06 0.26 23.06
N PRO A 78 26.30 0.15 24.38
CA PRO A 78 25.79 1.14 25.35
C PRO A 78 26.24 2.58 25.10
N ASP A 79 27.35 2.77 24.38
CA ASP A 79 27.85 4.07 23.93
C ASP A 79 27.11 4.64 22.70
N GLY A 80 26.09 3.93 22.20
CA GLY A 80 25.29 4.31 21.04
C GLY A 80 25.89 3.94 19.68
N SER A 81 27.11 3.39 19.65
CA SER A 81 27.79 3.02 18.40
C SER A 81 27.40 1.63 17.89
N PHE A 82 27.61 1.35 16.61
CA PHE A 82 27.45 0.01 16.02
C PHE A 82 28.75 -0.79 15.95
N LYS A 83 29.89 -0.13 15.85
CA LYS A 83 31.24 -0.65 15.62
C LYS A 83 31.32 -1.56 14.39
N PRO A 84 31.05 -1.04 13.17
CA PRO A 84 30.87 -1.86 11.96
C PRO A 84 32.07 -2.75 11.63
N GLU A 85 33.29 -2.28 11.86
CA GLU A 85 34.52 -3.01 11.55
C GLU A 85 34.97 -3.98 12.66
N GLN A 86 34.28 -3.99 13.81
CA GLN A 86 34.66 -4.87 14.91
C GLN A 86 34.38 -6.34 14.54
N PRO A 87 35.33 -7.27 14.74
CA PRO A 87 35.10 -8.69 14.50
C PRO A 87 34.02 -9.26 15.43
N VAL A 88 33.24 -10.23 14.95
CA VAL A 88 32.15 -10.86 15.70
C VAL A 88 32.63 -12.20 16.29
N SER A 89 32.29 -12.46 17.56
CA SER A 89 32.48 -13.77 18.19
C SER A 89 31.40 -14.76 17.78
N ARG A 90 31.67 -16.06 17.90
CA ARG A 90 30.68 -17.12 17.62
C ARG A 90 29.42 -16.98 18.47
N ALA A 91 29.54 -16.57 19.73
CA ALA A 91 28.40 -16.31 20.61
C ALA A 91 27.56 -15.11 20.14
N GLU A 92 28.21 -14.01 19.75
CA GLU A 92 27.50 -12.84 19.20
C GLU A 92 26.78 -13.17 17.90
N PHE A 93 27.40 -13.94 17.01
CA PHE A 93 26.76 -14.36 15.77
C PHE A 93 25.55 -15.29 16.04
N ALA A 94 25.64 -16.20 17.01
CA ALA A 94 24.51 -17.01 17.45
C ALA A 94 23.36 -16.15 17.98
N ALA A 95 23.65 -15.10 18.76
CA ALA A 95 22.65 -14.16 19.24
C ALA A 95 21.99 -13.38 18.09
N MET A 96 22.76 -12.99 17.07
CA MET A 96 22.20 -12.36 15.87
C MET A 96 21.29 -13.32 15.09
N ILE A 97 21.65 -14.60 14.95
CA ILE A 97 20.81 -15.63 14.31
C ILE A 97 19.50 -15.82 15.07
N GLN A 98 19.56 -15.99 16.40
CA GLN A 98 18.37 -16.15 17.23
C GLN A 98 17.41 -14.98 17.06
N LYS A 99 17.93 -13.74 17.11
CA LYS A 99 17.13 -12.53 16.90
C LYS A 99 16.60 -12.39 15.48
N ALA A 100 17.38 -12.79 14.47
CA ALA A 100 17.00 -12.66 13.08
C ALA A 100 15.88 -13.62 12.69
N PHE A 101 16.01 -14.90 13.05
CA PHE A 101 15.15 -15.96 12.49
C PHE A 101 14.16 -16.55 13.48
N ASN A 102 14.37 -16.38 14.80
CA ASN A 102 13.66 -17.11 15.86
C ASN A 102 13.36 -18.58 15.48
N PRO A 103 14.39 -19.35 15.10
CA PRO A 103 14.19 -20.57 14.33
C PRO A 103 13.72 -21.75 15.19
N ASN A 104 12.91 -22.62 14.59
CA ASN A 104 12.44 -23.85 15.25
C ASN A 104 13.58 -24.88 15.37
N PRO A 105 13.61 -25.66 16.47
CA PRO A 105 14.62 -26.70 16.65
C PRO A 105 14.38 -27.88 15.68
N VAL A 106 15.45 -28.32 15.02
CA VAL A 106 15.51 -29.49 14.12
C VAL A 106 16.34 -30.64 14.72
N ARG A 107 17.10 -30.37 15.78
CA ARG A 107 17.86 -31.35 16.58
C ARG A 107 17.90 -30.90 18.03
N GLN A 108 18.27 -31.81 18.93
CA GLN A 108 18.41 -31.52 20.35
C GLN A 108 19.87 -31.45 20.77
N LEU A 109 20.20 -30.51 21.66
CA LEU A 109 21.50 -30.45 22.29
C LEU A 109 21.65 -31.62 23.28
N PRO A 110 22.76 -32.39 23.26
CA PRO A 110 22.97 -33.48 24.20
C PRO A 110 22.89 -33.03 25.66
N GLN A 111 22.45 -33.94 26.54
CA GLN A 111 22.37 -33.69 27.97
C GLN A 111 23.75 -33.26 28.50
N GLY A 112 23.79 -32.10 29.19
CA GLY A 112 25.04 -31.48 29.65
C GLY A 112 25.56 -30.34 28.77
N GLY A 113 24.98 -30.12 27.59
CA GLY A 113 25.28 -28.96 26.75
C GLY A 113 26.71 -28.91 26.22
N PHE A 114 27.16 -27.71 25.86
CA PHE A 114 28.56 -27.47 25.51
C PHE A 114 29.40 -27.25 26.77
N ARG A 115 30.56 -27.92 26.86
CA ARG A 115 31.44 -27.90 28.04
C ARG A 115 31.99 -26.51 28.37
N ASP A 116 32.10 -25.66 27.36
CA ASP A 116 32.65 -24.31 27.43
C ASP A 116 31.57 -23.21 27.41
N VAL A 117 30.30 -23.59 27.58
CA VAL A 117 29.17 -22.66 27.68
C VAL A 117 28.41 -22.95 28.97
N SER A 118 28.62 -22.10 29.97
CA SER A 118 27.86 -22.17 31.22
C SER A 118 26.38 -21.83 31.00
N SER A 119 25.48 -22.40 31.79
CA SER A 119 24.03 -22.12 31.71
C SER A 119 23.66 -20.67 31.99
N ASN A 120 24.48 -19.95 32.75
CA ASN A 120 24.32 -18.51 33.02
C ASN A 120 25.10 -17.61 32.04
N TYR A 121 25.77 -18.18 31.04
CA TYR A 121 26.44 -17.38 30.01
C TYR A 121 25.40 -16.57 29.24
N TRP A 122 25.68 -15.29 28.99
CA TRP A 122 24.69 -14.34 28.42
C TRP A 122 24.10 -14.81 27.08
N ALA A 123 24.87 -15.54 26.28
CA ALA A 123 24.44 -16.09 24.99
C ALA A 123 24.06 -17.57 25.05
N ALA A 124 23.95 -18.20 26.23
CA ALA A 124 23.67 -19.63 26.35
C ALA A 124 22.41 -20.04 25.59
N SER A 125 21.32 -19.28 25.74
CA SER A 125 20.06 -19.51 25.00
C SER A 125 20.24 -19.37 23.49
N ALA A 126 20.96 -18.33 23.05
CA ALA A 126 21.23 -18.09 21.64
C ALA A 126 22.07 -19.21 21.00
N ILE A 127 23.09 -19.69 21.74
CA ILE A 127 23.96 -20.78 21.32
C ILE A 127 23.18 -22.08 21.18
N THR A 128 22.34 -22.41 22.17
CA THR A 128 21.43 -23.55 22.10
C THR A 128 20.50 -23.42 20.90
N THR A 129 19.86 -22.26 20.72
CA THR A 129 18.94 -22.03 19.59
C THR A 129 19.65 -22.20 18.25
N ALA A 130 20.81 -21.56 18.05
CA ALA A 130 21.58 -21.65 16.82
C ALA A 130 22.07 -23.09 16.56
N TYR A 131 22.39 -23.84 17.62
CA TYR A 131 22.71 -25.26 17.48
C TYR A 131 21.49 -26.09 17.08
N GLU A 132 20.43 -26.03 17.86
CA GLU A 132 19.24 -26.89 17.72
C GLU A 132 18.49 -26.62 16.43
N SER A 133 18.50 -25.38 15.93
CA SER A 133 17.95 -25.02 14.62
C SER A 133 18.83 -25.38 13.41
N GLY A 134 20.00 -25.97 13.64
CA GLY A 134 20.90 -26.43 12.56
C GLY A 134 21.72 -25.33 11.90
N PHE A 135 21.61 -24.07 12.35
CA PHE A 135 22.45 -22.98 11.85
C PHE A 135 23.93 -23.19 12.19
N MET A 136 24.26 -23.40 13.46
CA MET A 136 25.65 -23.50 13.92
C MET A 136 25.93 -24.88 14.50
N SER A 137 27.15 -25.37 14.36
CA SER A 137 27.59 -26.61 15.02
C SER A 137 28.73 -26.34 16.00
N GLY A 138 28.87 -27.21 16.98
CA GLY A 138 30.03 -27.23 17.87
C GLY A 138 31.22 -27.96 17.24
N PHE A 139 32.33 -27.94 17.96
CA PHE A 139 33.56 -28.64 17.66
C PHE A 139 33.64 -29.98 18.41
N PRO A 140 34.56 -30.87 18.02
CA PRO A 140 34.83 -32.11 18.75
C PRO A 140 35.03 -31.87 20.26
N GLY A 141 34.57 -32.81 21.07
CA GLY A 141 34.64 -32.70 22.53
C GLY A 141 33.52 -31.86 23.17
N ASN A 142 32.40 -31.65 22.46
CA ASN A 142 31.26 -30.85 22.92
C ASN A 142 31.65 -29.41 23.30
N SER A 143 32.45 -28.74 22.47
CA SER A 143 32.86 -27.34 22.67
C SER A 143 32.22 -26.43 21.62
N PHE A 144 31.73 -25.26 22.00
CA PHE A 144 31.19 -24.27 21.07
C PHE A 144 32.18 -23.16 20.72
N GLN A 145 33.14 -22.88 21.59
CA GLN A 145 34.13 -21.79 21.51
C GLN A 145 33.48 -20.41 21.42
N PRO A 146 32.68 -19.99 22.42
CA PRO A 146 31.81 -18.81 22.32
C PRO A 146 32.56 -17.49 22.08
N ASN A 147 33.76 -17.35 22.63
CA ASN A 147 34.57 -16.12 22.52
C ASN A 147 35.48 -16.09 21.27
N GLN A 148 35.57 -17.19 20.52
CA GLN A 148 36.36 -17.24 19.30
C GLN A 148 35.72 -16.34 18.24
N ARG A 149 36.52 -15.59 17.48
CA ARG A 149 36.02 -14.83 16.32
C ARG A 149 35.59 -15.80 15.24
N ILE A 150 34.36 -15.63 14.72
CA ILE A 150 33.86 -16.46 13.64
C ILE A 150 34.49 -16.00 12.32
N SER A 151 34.99 -16.93 11.51
CA SER A 151 35.45 -16.59 10.17
C SER A 151 34.27 -16.37 9.22
N LYS A 152 34.50 -15.61 8.14
CA LYS A 152 33.48 -15.31 7.14
C LYS A 152 32.89 -16.57 6.52
N VAL A 153 33.73 -17.56 6.19
CA VAL A 153 33.26 -18.84 5.64
C VAL A 153 32.41 -19.63 6.64
N GLN A 154 32.74 -19.61 7.93
CA GLN A 154 31.94 -20.29 8.96
C GLN A 154 30.56 -19.67 9.11
N ALA A 155 30.45 -18.34 9.01
CA ALA A 155 29.17 -17.64 9.04
C ALA A 155 28.30 -17.93 7.81
N VAL A 156 28.90 -17.93 6.61
CA VAL A 156 28.22 -18.30 5.36
C VAL A 156 27.72 -19.75 5.41
N VAL A 157 28.55 -20.69 5.86
CA VAL A 157 28.16 -22.09 6.06
C VAL A 157 27.02 -22.20 7.06
N ALA A 158 27.07 -21.45 8.16
CA ALA A 158 26.04 -21.48 9.18
C ALA A 158 24.68 -21.03 8.65
N LEU A 159 24.64 -19.91 7.92
CA LEU A 159 23.42 -19.44 7.27
C LEU A 159 22.93 -20.42 6.21
N THR A 160 23.83 -20.98 5.39
CA THR A 160 23.47 -21.97 4.36
C THR A 160 22.80 -23.21 4.95
N ASN A 161 23.34 -23.71 6.07
CA ASN A 161 22.79 -24.87 6.77
C ASN A 161 21.44 -24.56 7.41
N GLY A 162 21.34 -23.44 8.14
CA GLY A 162 20.11 -23.05 8.82
C GLY A 162 18.96 -22.72 7.88
N LEU A 163 19.26 -22.21 6.69
CA LEU A 163 18.30 -21.97 5.62
C LEU A 163 17.99 -23.22 4.78
N ALA A 164 18.63 -24.36 5.08
CA ALA A 164 18.49 -25.62 4.37
C ALA A 164 18.69 -25.49 2.84
N LEU A 165 19.69 -24.72 2.41
CA LEU A 165 19.95 -24.52 0.98
C LEU A 165 20.46 -25.80 0.31
N SER A 166 19.90 -26.10 -0.87
CA SER A 166 20.39 -27.19 -1.72
C SER A 166 21.85 -26.95 -2.12
N PRO A 167 22.68 -28.01 -2.25
CA PRO A 167 24.07 -27.87 -2.71
C PRO A 167 24.15 -27.11 -4.03
N GLY A 168 25.14 -26.21 -4.13
CA GLY A 168 25.35 -25.40 -5.32
C GLY A 168 26.32 -26.03 -6.31
N ASP A 169 26.36 -25.48 -7.53
CA ASP A 169 27.34 -25.87 -8.55
C ASP A 169 28.72 -25.27 -8.24
N THR A 170 29.61 -26.13 -7.74
CA THR A 170 30.96 -25.75 -7.30
C THR A 170 31.87 -25.34 -8.46
N ALA A 171 31.57 -25.76 -9.69
CA ALA A 171 32.36 -25.39 -10.88
C ALA A 171 32.26 -23.88 -11.17
N THR A 172 31.20 -23.22 -10.70
CA THR A 172 30.97 -21.79 -10.91
C THR A 172 31.75 -20.89 -9.96
N LEU A 173 32.31 -21.42 -8.86
CA LEU A 173 32.96 -20.60 -7.82
C LEU A 173 34.12 -19.75 -8.36
N SER A 174 34.93 -20.28 -9.27
CA SER A 174 36.03 -19.54 -9.89
C SER A 174 35.58 -18.38 -10.80
N SER A 175 34.29 -18.37 -11.22
CA SER A 175 33.71 -17.23 -11.94
C SER A 175 33.29 -16.09 -11.01
N TYR A 176 33.05 -16.39 -9.74
CA TYR A 176 32.62 -15.43 -8.72
C TYR A 176 33.78 -14.93 -7.86
N TYR A 177 34.75 -15.79 -7.55
CA TYR A 177 35.83 -15.50 -6.61
C TYR A 177 37.21 -15.68 -7.24
N THR A 178 38.08 -14.68 -7.06
CA THR A 178 39.49 -14.76 -7.43
C THR A 178 40.29 -15.64 -6.47
N ASP A 179 39.82 -15.75 -5.23
CA ASP A 179 40.37 -16.59 -4.15
C ASP A 179 39.55 -17.86 -3.92
N ALA A 180 38.81 -18.35 -4.93
CA ALA A 180 37.98 -19.56 -4.81
C ALA A 180 38.76 -20.79 -4.28
N ASN A 181 40.06 -20.87 -4.58
CA ASN A 181 40.95 -21.94 -4.15
C ASN A 181 41.30 -21.90 -2.65
N THR A 182 41.04 -20.80 -1.94
CA THR A 182 41.24 -20.68 -0.49
C THR A 182 40.02 -21.11 0.32
N ILE A 183 38.92 -21.48 -0.34
CA ILE A 183 37.72 -21.99 0.33
C ILE A 183 38.04 -23.39 0.90
N PRO A 184 37.88 -23.61 2.21
CA PRO A 184 38.09 -24.93 2.80
C PRO A 184 37.19 -25.99 2.17
N SER A 185 37.71 -27.21 1.98
CA SER A 185 37.00 -28.32 1.35
C SER A 185 35.63 -28.60 1.96
N TYR A 186 35.50 -28.49 3.29
CA TYR A 186 34.24 -28.70 4.00
C TYR A 186 33.16 -27.66 3.66
N ALA A 187 33.55 -26.49 3.13
CA ALA A 187 32.68 -25.36 2.89
C ALA A 187 32.33 -25.17 1.41
N VAL A 188 33.05 -25.80 0.48
CA VAL A 188 32.93 -25.54 -0.98
C VAL A 188 31.48 -25.63 -1.46
N ASP A 189 30.79 -26.74 -1.19
CA ASP A 189 29.39 -26.94 -1.62
C ASP A 189 28.43 -25.90 -1.03
N LYS A 190 28.68 -25.50 0.23
CA LYS A 190 27.84 -24.56 0.97
C LYS A 190 28.09 -23.12 0.54
N VAL A 191 29.34 -22.77 0.27
CA VAL A 191 29.68 -21.48 -0.33
C VAL A 191 29.08 -21.39 -1.72
N ALA A 192 29.21 -22.42 -2.57
CA ALA A 192 28.56 -22.44 -3.89
C ALA A 192 27.05 -22.22 -3.78
N ALA A 193 26.39 -22.94 -2.88
CA ALA A 193 24.96 -22.77 -2.61
C ALA A 193 24.63 -21.33 -2.18
N ALA A 194 25.39 -20.77 -1.25
CA ALA A 194 25.20 -19.40 -0.76
C ALA A 194 25.44 -18.35 -1.85
N THR A 195 26.44 -18.53 -2.71
CA THR A 195 26.78 -17.63 -3.80
C THR A 195 25.69 -17.60 -4.85
N GLN A 196 25.25 -18.77 -5.31
CA GLN A 196 24.13 -18.90 -6.25
C GLN A 196 22.81 -18.44 -5.63
N ALA A 197 22.75 -18.44 -4.30
CA ALA A 197 21.64 -17.91 -3.54
C ALA A 197 21.63 -16.39 -3.37
N ASN A 198 22.64 -15.66 -3.88
CA ASN A 198 22.86 -14.23 -3.59
C ASN A 198 22.95 -13.92 -2.09
N LEU A 199 23.38 -14.89 -1.28
CA LEU A 199 23.51 -14.74 0.18
C LEU A 199 24.83 -14.10 0.59
N VAL A 200 25.89 -14.31 -0.21
CA VAL A 200 27.23 -13.83 0.11
C VAL A 200 27.37 -12.35 -0.23
N VAL A 201 27.93 -11.57 0.69
CA VAL A 201 28.26 -10.15 0.48
C VAL A 201 29.75 -9.94 0.71
N ASN A 202 30.41 -9.31 -0.25
CA ASN A 202 31.86 -9.11 -0.26
C ASN A 202 32.20 -7.64 -0.42
N TYR A 203 32.96 -7.13 0.55
CA TYR A 203 33.47 -5.76 0.57
C TYR A 203 34.97 -5.79 0.93
N PRO A 204 35.79 -4.89 0.36
CA PRO A 204 35.46 -3.92 -0.69
C PRO A 204 35.40 -4.52 -2.10
N ASP A 205 36.05 -5.66 -2.33
CA ASP A 205 36.04 -6.34 -3.63
C ASP A 205 35.02 -7.47 -3.63
N VAL A 206 33.98 -7.35 -4.46
CA VAL A 206 32.92 -8.37 -4.58
C VAL A 206 33.47 -9.74 -4.99
N LYS A 207 34.62 -9.78 -5.69
CA LYS A 207 35.24 -11.01 -6.17
C LYS A 207 36.23 -11.64 -5.20
N VAL A 208 36.40 -11.10 -3.99
CA VAL A 208 37.28 -11.69 -2.98
C VAL A 208 36.44 -12.12 -1.78
N LEU A 209 36.33 -13.44 -1.56
CA LEU A 209 35.57 -13.97 -0.44
C LEU A 209 36.28 -13.72 0.89
N ASN A 210 37.60 -13.89 0.92
CA ASN A 210 38.43 -13.85 2.11
C ASN A 210 37.93 -14.84 3.19
N SER A 211 37.87 -16.13 2.81
CA SER A 211 37.19 -17.20 3.56
C SER A 211 37.55 -17.27 5.04
N GLU A 212 38.83 -17.22 5.38
CA GLU A 212 39.36 -17.40 6.73
C GLU A 212 39.41 -16.11 7.57
N ALA A 213 39.13 -14.95 6.99
CA ALA A 213 39.17 -13.70 7.74
C ALA A 213 38.07 -13.64 8.82
N PRO A 214 38.34 -13.01 9.98
CA PRO A 214 37.31 -12.75 10.98
C PRO A 214 36.17 -11.91 10.38
N LEU A 215 34.93 -12.36 10.54
CA LEU A 215 33.75 -11.65 10.07
C LEU A 215 33.53 -10.38 10.89
N THR A 216 33.39 -9.23 10.22
CA THR A 216 33.05 -7.97 10.91
C THR A 216 31.56 -7.84 11.20
N ARG A 217 31.17 -6.92 12.08
CA ARG A 217 29.75 -6.65 12.39
C ARG A 217 28.97 -6.15 11.17
N ALA A 218 29.59 -5.34 10.32
CA ALA A 218 29.01 -4.89 9.06
C ALA A 218 28.78 -6.05 8.08
N GLU A 219 29.77 -6.93 7.93
CA GLU A 219 29.61 -8.12 7.09
C GLU A 219 28.56 -9.08 7.64
N ALA A 220 28.53 -9.31 8.96
CA ALA A 220 27.51 -10.12 9.61
C ALA A 220 26.10 -9.57 9.32
N ALA A 221 25.91 -8.25 9.48
CA ALA A 221 24.66 -7.59 9.15
C ALA A 221 24.28 -7.77 7.66
N ALA A 222 25.23 -7.61 6.74
CA ALA A 222 24.96 -7.78 5.31
C ALA A 222 24.53 -9.21 4.94
N HIS A 223 25.19 -10.23 5.48
CA HIS A 223 24.83 -11.64 5.23
C HIS A 223 23.49 -12.03 5.87
N LEU A 224 23.24 -11.58 7.11
CA LEU A 224 21.95 -11.78 7.78
C LEU A 224 20.81 -11.10 7.02
N TYR A 225 21.04 -9.90 6.49
CA TYR A 225 20.08 -9.23 5.64
C TYR A 225 19.75 -10.08 4.40
N GLN A 226 20.76 -10.55 3.65
CA GLN A 226 20.49 -11.40 2.47
C GLN A 226 19.79 -12.71 2.83
N ALA A 227 20.13 -13.31 3.97
CA ALA A 227 19.46 -14.50 4.47
C ALA A 227 17.97 -14.26 4.81
N LEU A 228 17.65 -13.11 5.41
CA LEU A 228 16.26 -12.71 5.66
C LEU A 228 15.51 -12.36 4.37
N VAL A 229 16.19 -11.77 3.38
CA VAL A 229 15.63 -11.55 2.03
C VAL A 229 15.23 -12.88 1.39
N ARG A 230 16.09 -13.89 1.51
CA ARG A 230 15.85 -15.24 1.01
C ARG A 230 14.66 -15.93 1.68
N GLN A 231 14.44 -15.68 2.97
CA GLN A 231 13.27 -16.16 3.70
C GLN A 231 12.00 -15.34 3.43
N GLY A 232 12.06 -14.31 2.57
CA GLY A 232 10.93 -13.41 2.32
C GLY A 232 10.59 -12.50 3.51
N GLN A 233 11.46 -12.43 4.52
CA GLN A 233 11.27 -11.62 5.72
C GLN A 233 11.79 -10.18 5.55
N LEU A 234 12.69 -9.97 4.59
CA LEU A 234 13.16 -8.66 4.16
C LEU A 234 13.05 -8.50 2.64
N GLN A 235 12.97 -7.25 2.20
CA GLN A 235 12.97 -6.92 0.78
C GLN A 235 14.41 -6.88 0.23
N PRO A 236 14.68 -7.32 -1.00
CA PRO A 236 16.01 -7.19 -1.61
C PRO A 236 16.48 -5.72 -1.67
N LEU A 237 17.79 -5.47 -1.57
CA LEU A 237 18.30 -4.12 -1.81
C LEU A 237 18.05 -3.67 -3.25
N ALA A 238 17.59 -2.43 -3.38
CA ALA A 238 17.43 -1.77 -4.67
C ALA A 238 18.75 -1.74 -5.45
N SER A 239 18.69 -1.96 -6.76
CA SER A 239 19.87 -2.08 -7.62
C SER A 239 20.68 -0.80 -7.77
N ASN A 240 20.08 0.34 -7.49
CA ASN A 240 20.73 1.64 -7.54
C ASN A 240 21.48 2.00 -6.25
N LEU A 241 21.39 1.18 -5.19
CA LEU A 241 22.15 1.42 -3.97
C LEU A 241 23.58 0.89 -4.13
N PRO A 242 24.62 1.68 -3.81
CA PRO A 242 26.01 1.21 -3.87
C PRO A 242 26.26 -0.10 -3.11
N ALA A 243 25.58 -0.26 -1.96
CA ALA A 243 25.62 -1.47 -1.14
C ALA A 243 25.24 -2.75 -1.89
N ALA A 244 24.36 -2.64 -2.90
CA ALA A 244 23.91 -3.78 -3.69
C ALA A 244 25.02 -4.35 -4.57
N ASN A 245 26.02 -3.55 -4.97
CA ASN A 245 27.14 -3.99 -5.80
C ASN A 245 28.07 -4.96 -5.08
N TYR A 246 27.99 -5.04 -3.75
CA TYR A 246 28.77 -5.97 -2.93
C TYR A 246 28.11 -7.34 -2.78
N ILE A 247 26.87 -7.53 -3.26
CA ILE A 247 26.19 -8.82 -3.22
C ILE A 247 26.76 -9.72 -4.32
N VAL A 248 27.32 -10.86 -3.95
CA VAL A 248 27.97 -11.77 -4.90
C VAL A 248 26.92 -12.53 -5.71
N GLY A 249 27.25 -12.80 -6.97
CA GLY A 249 26.33 -13.45 -7.91
C GLY A 249 25.20 -12.52 -8.34
N ARG A 250 25.15 -11.30 -7.81
CA ARG A 250 24.32 -10.23 -8.35
C ARG A 250 25.03 -9.73 -9.60
N THR A 251 24.52 -10.11 -10.75
CA THR A 251 24.94 -9.51 -12.01
C THR A 251 24.71 -7.99 -11.92
N ALA A 252 25.81 -7.21 -11.86
CA ALA A 252 25.79 -5.76 -12.05
C ALA A 252 25.44 -5.52 -13.53
N GLY A 253 24.18 -5.21 -13.81
CA GLY A 253 23.64 -5.32 -15.17
C GLY A 253 23.06 -6.69 -15.49
N GLY A 254 22.63 -7.44 -14.48
CA GLY A 254 21.68 -8.52 -14.66
C GLY A 254 20.39 -7.96 -15.18
N THR A 255 20.20 -8.06 -16.49
CA THR A 255 18.96 -8.67 -16.94
C THR A 255 18.71 -9.90 -16.07
N GLN A 256 17.87 -9.73 -15.03
CA GLN A 256 16.76 -10.67 -14.91
C GLN A 256 16.25 -10.79 -16.34
N THR A 257 16.36 -11.96 -16.96
CA THR A 257 15.83 -12.23 -18.29
C THR A 257 14.52 -11.48 -18.41
N GLY A 258 14.51 -10.44 -19.24
CA GLY A 258 13.68 -9.23 -19.10
C GLY A 258 12.21 -9.52 -18.86
N GLY A 259 11.88 -9.84 -17.62
CA GLY A 259 10.53 -10.06 -17.18
C GLY A 259 9.84 -8.71 -17.19
N ASP A 260 8.67 -8.66 -17.80
CA ASP A 260 7.74 -7.58 -17.54
C ASP A 260 7.45 -7.47 -16.03
N ILE A 261 6.78 -6.41 -15.63
CA ILE A 261 6.41 -6.15 -14.24
C ILE A 261 5.67 -7.33 -13.61
N VAL A 262 4.84 -8.06 -14.37
CA VAL A 262 4.10 -9.22 -13.85
C VAL A 262 5.05 -10.39 -13.56
N SER A 263 6.04 -10.62 -14.42
CA SER A 263 7.06 -11.65 -14.25
C SER A 263 7.97 -11.35 -13.06
N VAL A 264 8.39 -10.09 -12.91
CA VAL A 264 9.18 -9.62 -11.76
C VAL A 264 8.38 -9.73 -10.46
N ALA A 265 7.08 -9.36 -10.49
CA ALA A 265 6.21 -9.51 -9.33
C ALA A 265 5.95 -10.99 -8.99
N THR A 266 5.83 -11.87 -9.99
CA THR A 266 5.59 -13.32 -9.79
C THR A 266 6.82 -14.04 -9.25
N ALA A 267 8.02 -13.61 -9.64
CA ALA A 267 9.28 -14.13 -9.10
C ALA A 267 9.54 -13.69 -7.65
N SER A 268 8.78 -12.73 -7.13
CA SER A 268 8.90 -12.22 -5.76
C SER A 268 7.95 -12.93 -4.80
N ASN A 269 8.50 -13.42 -3.68
CA ASN A 269 7.70 -14.00 -2.58
C ASN A 269 6.85 -12.96 -1.82
N SER A 270 6.96 -11.67 -2.15
CA SER A 270 6.26 -10.57 -1.46
C SER A 270 5.04 -10.03 -2.19
N PHE A 271 4.75 -10.48 -3.41
CA PHE A 271 3.63 -9.99 -4.23
C PHE A 271 2.69 -11.12 -4.66
N THR A 272 2.61 -12.20 -3.89
CA THR A 272 1.82 -13.38 -4.25
C THR A 272 0.31 -13.08 -4.30
N THR A 273 -0.18 -12.25 -3.37
CA THR A 273 -1.57 -11.78 -3.34
C THR A 273 -1.85 -10.82 -4.51
N LEU A 274 -0.94 -9.88 -4.75
CA LEU A 274 -1.06 -8.91 -5.84
C LEU A 274 -1.13 -9.60 -7.21
N THR A 275 -0.23 -10.55 -7.47
CA THR A 275 -0.19 -11.30 -8.74
C THR A 275 -1.43 -12.18 -8.94
N SER A 276 -1.95 -12.77 -7.87
CA SER A 276 -3.24 -13.47 -7.89
C SER A 276 -4.39 -12.54 -8.28
N LEU A 277 -4.49 -11.36 -7.64
CA LEU A 277 -5.51 -10.36 -7.94
C LEU A 277 -5.41 -9.82 -9.37
N LEU A 278 -4.20 -9.59 -9.88
CA LEU A 278 -3.96 -9.18 -11.27
C LEU A 278 -4.47 -10.20 -12.29
N ARG A 279 -4.29 -11.50 -12.04
CA ARG A 279 -4.86 -12.56 -12.90
C ARG A 279 -6.38 -12.59 -12.82
N THR A 280 -6.95 -12.53 -11.62
CA THR A 280 -8.42 -12.52 -11.42
C THR A 280 -9.07 -11.31 -12.09
N ALA A 281 -8.42 -10.15 -12.04
CA ALA A 281 -8.87 -8.93 -12.69
C ALA A 281 -8.69 -8.94 -14.22
N GLY A 282 -7.89 -9.87 -14.78
CA GLY A 282 -7.53 -9.88 -16.20
C GLY A 282 -6.59 -8.74 -16.59
N LEU A 283 -5.83 -8.19 -15.64
CA LEU A 283 -4.88 -7.09 -15.86
C LEU A 283 -3.44 -7.56 -16.06
N ALA A 284 -3.17 -8.86 -15.83
CA ALA A 284 -1.86 -9.44 -16.06
C ALA A 284 -1.39 -9.18 -17.50
N ASP A 285 -2.18 -9.57 -18.50
CA ASP A 285 -1.82 -9.42 -19.91
C ASP A 285 -1.54 -7.95 -20.29
N THR A 286 -2.34 -7.00 -19.78
CA THR A 286 -2.15 -5.57 -20.00
C THR A 286 -0.83 -5.07 -19.42
N LEU A 287 -0.46 -5.50 -18.21
CA LEU A 287 0.79 -5.11 -17.56
C LEU A 287 2.02 -5.90 -18.06
N GLN A 288 1.82 -6.89 -18.93
CA GLN A 288 2.88 -7.55 -19.69
C GLN A 288 3.19 -6.83 -21.02
N GLN A 289 2.27 -5.98 -21.52
CA GLN A 289 2.50 -5.19 -22.73
C GLN A 289 3.63 -4.17 -22.54
N ALA A 290 4.13 -3.64 -23.66
CA ALA A 290 5.19 -2.65 -23.66
C ALA A 290 4.77 -1.39 -22.88
N GLY A 291 5.54 -1.08 -21.85
CA GLY A 291 5.40 0.13 -21.03
C GLY A 291 6.09 1.34 -21.65
N PRO A 292 6.38 2.39 -20.87
CA PRO A 292 6.78 2.27 -19.47
C PRO A 292 5.66 2.44 -18.44
N TYR A 293 5.72 1.66 -17.36
CA TYR A 293 4.86 1.81 -16.18
C TYR A 293 5.67 2.02 -14.89
N THR A 294 5.05 2.69 -13.91
CA THR A 294 5.51 2.76 -12.53
C THR A 294 4.42 2.15 -11.66
N ILE A 295 4.71 1.06 -10.95
CA ILE A 295 3.73 0.39 -10.09
C ILE A 295 4.12 0.57 -8.63
N PHE A 296 3.23 1.15 -7.83
CA PHE A 296 3.33 1.13 -6.37
C PHE A 296 2.73 -0.19 -5.85
N ALA A 297 3.53 -1.26 -5.76
CA ALA A 297 3.02 -2.60 -5.47
C ALA A 297 2.87 -2.84 -3.96
N PRO A 298 1.65 -3.10 -3.44
CA PRO A 298 1.49 -3.50 -2.05
C PRO A 298 2.07 -4.89 -1.81
N THR A 299 2.79 -5.06 -0.70
CA THR A 299 3.29 -6.38 -0.29
C THR A 299 2.17 -7.26 0.28
N ASP A 300 2.44 -8.56 0.40
CA ASP A 300 1.51 -9.49 1.06
C ASP A 300 1.21 -9.07 2.52
N GLN A 301 2.16 -8.44 3.22
CA GLN A 301 1.92 -7.83 4.53
C GLN A 301 0.96 -6.64 4.46
N ALA A 302 1.03 -5.83 3.40
CA ALA A 302 0.10 -4.72 3.18
C ALA A 302 -1.34 -5.23 2.96
N PHE A 303 -1.52 -6.34 2.24
CA PHE A 303 -2.81 -7.00 2.08
C PHE A 303 -3.30 -7.65 3.38
N ALA A 304 -2.40 -8.27 4.16
CA ALA A 304 -2.75 -8.85 5.46
C ALA A 304 -3.17 -7.79 6.49
N ALA A 305 -2.70 -6.56 6.35
CA ALA A 305 -3.09 -5.43 7.20
C ALA A 305 -4.46 -4.83 6.84
N LEU A 306 -5.08 -5.23 5.72
CA LEU A 306 -6.44 -4.81 5.39
C LEU A 306 -7.46 -5.53 6.29
N PRO A 307 -8.60 -4.88 6.61
CA PRO A 307 -9.73 -5.57 7.21
C PRO A 307 -10.10 -6.81 6.36
N PRO A 308 -10.20 -8.02 6.96
CA PRO A 308 -10.46 -9.25 6.22
C PRO A 308 -11.68 -9.18 5.30
N GLU A 309 -12.73 -8.48 5.75
CA GLU A 309 -13.95 -8.24 4.98
C GLU A 309 -13.70 -7.47 3.67
N THR A 310 -12.79 -6.49 3.68
CA THR A 310 -12.46 -5.68 2.50
C THR A 310 -11.73 -6.51 1.44
N LEU A 311 -10.77 -7.34 1.87
CA LEU A 311 -10.03 -8.21 0.96
C LEU A 311 -10.93 -9.29 0.35
N GLN A 312 -11.79 -9.92 1.17
CA GLN A 312 -12.75 -10.90 0.68
C GLN A 312 -13.72 -10.28 -0.33
N ARG A 313 -14.23 -9.07 -0.06
CA ARG A 313 -15.10 -8.36 -1.01
C ARG A 313 -14.40 -8.05 -2.32
N LEU A 314 -13.12 -7.63 -2.29
CA LEU A 314 -12.33 -7.39 -3.51
C LEU A 314 -12.11 -8.65 -4.35
N GLN A 315 -12.11 -9.83 -3.73
CA GLN A 315 -11.93 -11.12 -4.41
C GLN A 315 -13.23 -11.70 -4.97
N GLN A 316 -14.39 -11.16 -4.58
CA GLN A 316 -15.67 -11.65 -5.08
C GLN A 316 -15.84 -11.34 -6.58
N PRO A 317 -16.34 -12.29 -7.39
CA PRO A 317 -16.53 -12.09 -8.83
C PRO A 317 -17.41 -10.88 -9.18
N GLU A 318 -18.42 -10.61 -8.35
CA GLU A 318 -19.34 -9.47 -8.47
C GLU A 318 -18.63 -8.11 -8.32
N ASN A 319 -17.48 -8.08 -7.64
CA ASN A 319 -16.70 -6.88 -7.36
C ASN A 319 -15.49 -6.71 -8.29
N LYS A 320 -15.43 -7.45 -9.40
CA LYS A 320 -14.30 -7.41 -10.34
C LYS A 320 -13.99 -6.00 -10.84
N GLU A 321 -14.98 -5.15 -11.07
CA GLU A 321 -14.74 -3.75 -11.46
C GLU A 321 -14.09 -2.92 -10.35
N ALA A 322 -14.49 -3.15 -9.10
CA ALA A 322 -13.87 -2.50 -7.94
C ALA A 322 -12.41 -2.97 -7.80
N LEU A 323 -12.15 -4.26 -8.00
CA LEU A 323 -10.81 -4.82 -7.99
C LEU A 323 -9.92 -4.20 -9.07
N ILE A 324 -10.42 -4.08 -10.31
CA ILE A 324 -9.70 -3.43 -11.42
C ILE A 324 -9.34 -1.99 -11.05
N ARG A 325 -10.25 -1.23 -10.44
CA ARG A 325 -9.99 0.15 -9.99
C ARG A 325 -8.92 0.22 -8.91
N VAL A 326 -8.98 -0.66 -7.91
CA VAL A 326 -7.93 -0.73 -6.88
C VAL A 326 -6.59 -1.02 -7.54
N LEU A 327 -6.51 -2.03 -8.40
CA LEU A 327 -5.24 -2.43 -9.03
C LEU A 327 -4.68 -1.34 -9.95
N THR A 328 -5.52 -0.68 -10.75
CA THR A 328 -5.10 0.43 -11.64
C THR A 328 -4.74 1.72 -10.89
N TYR A 329 -5.23 1.92 -9.66
CA TYR A 329 -4.84 3.03 -8.80
C TYR A 329 -3.40 2.90 -8.26
N HIS A 330 -2.83 1.70 -8.32
CA HIS A 330 -1.42 1.47 -8.00
C HIS A 330 -0.48 1.70 -9.21
N VAL A 331 -1.03 1.92 -10.41
CA VAL A 331 -0.25 2.03 -11.64
C VAL A 331 -0.20 3.49 -12.07
N VAL A 332 0.99 4.00 -12.35
CA VAL A 332 1.24 5.33 -12.93
C VAL A 332 1.91 5.13 -14.30
N PRO A 333 1.39 5.73 -15.38
CA PRO A 333 2.06 5.71 -16.68
C PRO A 333 3.41 6.43 -16.62
N GLY A 334 4.43 5.87 -17.29
CA GLY A 334 5.80 6.39 -17.28
C GLY A 334 6.74 5.60 -16.38
N GLN A 335 8.05 5.73 -16.60
CA GLN A 335 9.08 5.11 -15.77
C GLN A 335 9.65 6.15 -14.81
N LEU A 336 9.21 6.12 -13.56
CA LEU A 336 9.64 7.04 -12.52
C LEU A 336 10.40 6.24 -11.47
N THR A 337 11.73 6.38 -11.47
CA THR A 337 12.58 5.91 -10.37
C THR A 337 12.37 6.80 -9.14
N ALA A 338 12.74 6.34 -7.95
CA ALA A 338 12.62 7.11 -6.72
C ALA A 338 13.31 8.48 -6.78
N ASN A 339 14.43 8.59 -7.50
CA ASN A 339 15.14 9.84 -7.69
C ASN A 339 14.40 10.81 -8.64
N GLN A 340 13.46 10.31 -9.43
CA GLN A 340 12.59 11.08 -10.33
C GLN A 340 11.22 11.38 -9.68
N LEU A 341 10.87 10.70 -8.58
CA LEU A 341 9.69 11.05 -7.79
C LEU A 341 9.92 12.41 -7.11
N ARG A 342 8.90 13.26 -7.18
CA ARG A 342 8.87 14.61 -6.58
C ARG A 342 7.64 14.71 -5.71
N ALA A 343 7.70 15.56 -4.69
CA ALA A 343 6.52 15.85 -3.88
C ALA A 343 5.43 16.48 -4.75
N GLY A 344 4.20 15.97 -4.64
CA GLY A 344 3.07 16.38 -5.47
C GLY A 344 2.29 15.21 -6.05
N ASP A 345 1.33 15.52 -6.92
CA ASP A 345 0.38 14.54 -7.41
C ASP A 345 0.87 13.81 -8.67
N LEU A 346 0.67 12.49 -8.72
CA LEU A 346 0.92 11.65 -9.89
C LEU A 346 -0.38 11.03 -10.39
N ASN A 347 -0.66 11.20 -11.69
CA ASN A 347 -1.84 10.60 -12.31
C ASN A 347 -1.70 9.09 -12.43
N THR A 348 -2.64 8.35 -11.84
CA THR A 348 -2.71 6.89 -11.96
C THR A 348 -3.43 6.46 -13.23
N ALA A 349 -3.31 5.18 -13.60
CA ALA A 349 -4.05 4.55 -14.69
C ALA A 349 -5.56 4.47 -14.40
N GLU A 350 -5.97 4.51 -13.12
CA GLU A 350 -7.38 4.71 -12.71
C GLU A 350 -7.89 6.13 -13.00
N GLY A 351 -6.96 7.08 -13.23
CA GLY A 351 -7.23 8.47 -13.60
C GLY A 351 -7.39 9.42 -12.40
N ARG A 352 -7.31 8.94 -11.16
CA ARG A 352 -7.16 9.80 -9.98
C ARG A 352 -5.68 9.98 -9.63
N PRO A 353 -5.30 11.14 -9.08
CA PRO A 353 -3.94 11.33 -8.61
C PRO A 353 -3.68 10.55 -7.32
N VAL A 354 -2.45 10.08 -7.16
CA VAL A 354 -1.87 9.72 -5.87
C VAL A 354 -0.91 10.82 -5.45
N ASN A 355 -0.94 11.20 -4.17
CA ASN A 355 -0.08 12.25 -3.64
C ASN A 355 1.26 11.67 -3.18
N VAL A 356 2.35 12.04 -3.83
CA VAL A 356 3.69 11.66 -3.42
C VAL A 356 4.22 12.68 -2.42
N LYS A 357 4.73 12.17 -1.29
CA LYS A 357 5.44 12.94 -0.27
C LYS A 357 6.88 12.45 -0.26
N VAL A 358 7.82 13.36 -0.46
CA VAL A 358 9.25 13.08 -0.40
C VAL A 358 9.82 13.84 0.80
N ASN A 359 10.30 13.11 1.79
CA ASN A 359 11.06 13.68 2.90
C ASN A 359 12.55 13.58 2.56
N THR A 360 13.15 14.70 2.18
CA THR A 360 14.58 14.82 1.84
C THR A 360 15.51 14.61 3.03
N ASP A 361 15.03 14.84 4.25
CA ASP A 361 15.86 14.73 5.46
C ASP A 361 15.95 13.27 5.97
N GLY A 362 15.01 12.41 5.55
CA GLY A 362 14.95 10.98 5.90
C GLY A 362 15.05 10.02 4.72
N ASN A 363 15.28 10.52 3.49
CA ASN A 363 15.23 9.78 2.22
C ASN A 363 14.00 8.84 2.11
N GLN A 364 12.85 9.30 2.61
CA GLN A 364 11.65 8.51 2.76
C GLN A 364 10.59 9.00 1.78
N ILE A 365 10.06 8.09 0.97
CA ILE A 365 9.01 8.38 -0.02
C ILE A 365 7.72 7.73 0.47
N ALA A 366 6.64 8.49 0.49
CA ALA A 366 5.30 7.98 0.74
C ALA A 366 4.37 8.35 -0.41
N VAL A 367 3.41 7.48 -0.68
CA VAL A 367 2.34 7.68 -1.66
C VAL A 367 1.02 7.62 -0.90
N ASN A 368 0.32 8.75 -0.83
CA ASN A 368 -0.76 9.03 0.10
C ASN A 368 -0.31 8.84 1.56
N ASN A 369 -0.72 7.72 2.16
CA ASN A 369 -0.34 7.29 3.51
C ASN A 369 0.51 6.01 3.49
N ALA A 370 0.72 5.41 2.31
CA ALA A 370 1.54 4.21 2.14
C ALA A 370 3.01 4.60 2.01
N GLN A 371 3.87 4.02 2.83
CA GLN A 371 5.31 4.22 2.73
C GLN A 371 5.90 3.30 1.67
N VAL A 372 6.78 3.84 0.83
CA VAL A 372 7.61 3.05 -0.07
C VAL A 372 8.70 2.38 0.75
N ILE A 373 8.57 1.06 0.91
CA ILE A 373 9.50 0.24 1.68
C ILE A 373 10.63 -0.33 0.83
N GLN A 374 10.43 -0.41 -0.49
CA GLN A 374 11.48 -0.81 -1.44
C GLN A 374 11.26 -0.07 -2.77
N PRO A 375 12.02 1.01 -3.05
CA PRO A 375 11.95 1.66 -4.34
C PRO A 375 12.75 0.92 -5.43
N ASN A 376 12.50 1.27 -6.70
CA ASN A 376 13.38 0.96 -7.85
C ASN A 376 13.59 -0.52 -8.17
N ILE A 377 12.57 -1.37 -8.03
CA ILE A 377 12.62 -2.73 -8.57
C ILE A 377 12.43 -2.63 -10.09
N GLN A 378 13.47 -2.91 -10.87
CA GLN A 378 13.47 -2.74 -12.32
C GLN A 378 12.78 -3.92 -13.04
N ALA A 379 11.97 -3.62 -14.05
CA ALA A 379 11.34 -4.57 -14.96
C ALA A 379 11.54 -4.11 -16.42
N SER A 380 11.39 -5.02 -17.39
CA SER A 380 11.64 -4.70 -18.81
C SER A 380 10.71 -3.63 -19.37
N ASN A 381 9.50 -3.51 -18.80
CA ASN A 381 8.48 -2.55 -19.20
C ASN A 381 8.16 -1.51 -18.10
N GLY A 382 9.02 -1.34 -17.08
CA GLY A 382 8.80 -0.30 -16.07
C GLY A 382 9.56 -0.47 -14.75
N VAL A 383 9.06 0.18 -13.70
CA VAL A 383 9.63 0.16 -12.34
C VAL A 383 8.54 -0.18 -11.33
N ILE A 384 8.86 -1.00 -10.34
CA ILE A 384 8.01 -1.29 -9.19
C ILE A 384 8.61 -0.62 -7.94
N HIS A 385 7.75 0.02 -7.16
CA HIS A 385 8.03 0.54 -5.82
C HIS A 385 7.15 -0.23 -4.83
N ALA A 386 7.74 -1.07 -3.99
CA ALA A 386 6.99 -1.81 -2.98
C ALA A 386 6.49 -0.86 -1.88
N ILE A 387 5.22 -0.99 -1.50
CA ILE A 387 4.58 -0.17 -0.46
C ILE A 387 4.00 -1.03 0.66
N ASN A 388 3.92 -0.46 1.87
CA ASN A 388 3.45 -1.16 3.08
C ASN A 388 1.92 -1.10 3.31
N GLN A 389 1.16 -0.43 2.44
CA GLN A 389 -0.30 -0.33 2.53
C GLN A 389 -0.92 -0.42 1.13
N VAL A 390 -2.13 -0.95 1.05
CA VAL A 390 -2.90 -0.94 -0.21
C VAL A 390 -3.49 0.44 -0.44
N LEU A 391 -3.19 1.04 -1.60
CA LEU A 391 -3.80 2.28 -2.05
C LEU A 391 -5.25 2.02 -2.46
N ILE A 392 -6.18 2.52 -1.66
CA ILE A 392 -7.60 2.47 -1.97
C ILE A 392 -7.98 3.78 -2.68
N PRO A 393 -8.51 3.73 -3.92
CA PRO A 393 -8.97 4.94 -4.58
C PRO A 393 -10.15 5.52 -3.79
N PRO A 394 -10.23 6.85 -3.65
CA PRO A 394 -11.37 7.47 -2.98
C PRO A 394 -12.68 7.08 -3.69
N ASN A 395 -13.75 6.85 -2.92
CA ASN A 395 -15.06 6.42 -3.39
C ASN A 395 -15.05 5.06 -4.13
N LEU A 396 -14.31 4.07 -3.61
CA LEU A 396 -14.39 2.69 -4.07
C LEU A 396 -15.78 2.09 -3.75
N SER A 397 -16.54 1.75 -4.79
CA SER A 397 -17.87 1.13 -4.68
C SER A 397 -17.81 -0.37 -4.96
N PHE A 398 -18.40 -1.19 -4.10
CA PHE A 398 -18.58 -2.63 -4.30
C PHE A 398 -20.04 -2.94 -4.67
N ALA A 399 -20.26 -3.94 -5.51
CA ALA A 399 -21.58 -4.49 -5.78
C ALA A 399 -22.16 -5.19 -4.53
N GLY A 400 -23.45 -4.96 -4.25
CA GLY A 400 -24.24 -5.78 -3.31
C GLY A 400 -24.22 -5.41 -1.82
N GLY A 401 -23.52 -4.37 -1.36
CA GLY A 401 -23.51 -3.97 0.06
C GLY A 401 -24.22 -2.64 0.31
N GLN A 402 -25.26 -2.64 1.15
CA GLN A 402 -25.83 -1.41 1.72
C GLN A 402 -24.74 -0.61 2.44
N SER A 403 -24.60 0.66 2.06
CA SER A 403 -23.72 1.64 2.69
C SER A 403 -24.03 1.77 4.18
N GLN A 404 -23.12 1.34 5.05
CA GLN A 404 -22.83 2.18 6.21
C GLN A 404 -22.09 3.40 5.67
N ALA A 405 -22.74 4.56 5.76
CA ALA A 405 -22.25 5.83 5.29
C ALA A 405 -20.92 6.20 5.96
N GLN A 406 -19.81 5.94 5.28
CA GLN A 406 -18.72 6.90 5.24
C GLN A 406 -18.94 7.69 3.95
N THR A 407 -19.27 8.97 4.12
CA THR A 407 -19.50 9.94 3.04
C THR A 407 -18.43 9.79 1.96
N GLY A 408 -18.79 9.12 0.86
CA GLY A 408 -18.06 9.25 -0.37
C GLY A 408 -18.04 10.72 -0.72
N ASP A 409 -16.88 11.23 -1.07
CA ASP A 409 -16.61 12.64 -1.31
C ASP A 409 -17.59 13.17 -2.37
N ILE A 410 -18.72 13.71 -1.90
CA ILE A 410 -19.68 14.48 -2.67
C ILE A 410 -19.02 15.85 -2.73
N ASP A 411 -18.45 16.16 -3.88
CA ASP A 411 -17.82 17.45 -4.15
C ASP A 411 -18.69 18.18 -5.19
N PRO A 412 -19.69 18.98 -4.74
CA PRO A 412 -20.62 19.63 -5.64
C PRO A 412 -19.91 20.57 -6.60
N GLY A 413 -20.18 20.44 -7.89
CA GLY A 413 -19.59 21.28 -8.92
C GLY A 413 -18.37 20.66 -9.61
N ARG A 414 -17.89 19.49 -9.16
CA ARG A 414 -16.80 18.77 -9.83
C ARG A 414 -17.16 18.36 -11.26
N ALA A 415 -16.16 18.25 -12.14
CA ALA A 415 -16.38 17.70 -13.49
C ALA A 415 -16.69 16.19 -13.44
N THR A 416 -17.71 15.76 -14.18
CA THR A 416 -18.07 14.34 -14.33
C THR A 416 -17.45 13.74 -15.61
N ARG A 417 -17.64 12.44 -15.85
CA ARG A 417 -17.29 11.79 -17.12
C ARG A 417 -17.99 12.48 -18.29
N GLY A 418 -19.19 12.99 -18.09
CA GLY A 418 -19.93 13.72 -19.11
C GLY A 418 -19.46 15.16 -19.33
N GLY A 419 -18.37 15.60 -18.70
CA GLY A 419 -17.83 16.96 -18.81
C GLY A 419 -18.04 17.81 -17.57
N ARG A 420 -17.68 19.10 -17.67
CA ARG A 420 -17.74 20.08 -16.58
C ARG A 420 -19.17 20.33 -16.10
N SER A 421 -19.29 20.89 -14.89
CA SER A 421 -20.52 21.49 -14.41
C SER A 421 -20.81 22.77 -15.20
N TYR A 422 -22.08 23.11 -15.36
CA TYR A 422 -22.48 24.30 -16.10
C TYR A 422 -23.78 24.88 -15.56
N VAL A 423 -23.97 26.16 -15.83
CA VAL A 423 -25.26 26.86 -15.73
C VAL A 423 -25.55 27.47 -17.10
N GLY A 424 -26.80 27.45 -17.51
CA GLY A 424 -27.14 27.82 -18.88
C GLY A 424 -28.59 28.15 -19.08
N VAL A 425 -28.91 28.37 -20.34
CA VAL A 425 -30.26 28.65 -20.82
C VAL A 425 -30.59 27.71 -21.97
N ALA A 426 -31.86 27.34 -22.06
CA ALA A 426 -32.39 26.44 -23.07
C ALA A 426 -33.77 26.89 -23.52
N GLY A 427 -34.14 26.52 -24.74
CA GLY A 427 -35.54 26.46 -25.15
C GLY A 427 -36.11 25.08 -24.80
N ASN A 428 -37.34 25.06 -24.29
CA ASN A 428 -38.17 23.87 -24.20
C ASN A 428 -39.10 23.84 -25.41
N ILE A 429 -39.26 22.67 -26.02
CA ILE A 429 -40.26 22.37 -27.03
C ILE A 429 -41.11 21.25 -26.45
N GLY A 430 -42.31 21.59 -26.03
CA GLY A 430 -43.25 20.62 -25.51
C GLY A 430 -43.86 19.73 -26.58
N LEU A 431 -44.15 18.48 -26.21
CA LEU A 431 -44.68 17.45 -27.10
C LEU A 431 -46.07 16.97 -26.69
N SER A 432 -46.30 16.81 -25.39
CA SER A 432 -47.57 16.34 -24.83
C SER A 432 -47.67 16.71 -23.36
N GLY A 433 -48.89 16.84 -22.84
CA GLY A 433 -49.17 17.15 -21.44
C GLY A 433 -49.93 18.46 -21.28
N ASP A 434 -49.99 18.95 -20.05
CA ASP A 434 -50.77 20.12 -19.66
C ASP A 434 -49.98 21.09 -18.75
N THR A 435 -48.66 20.95 -18.68
CA THR A 435 -47.74 21.81 -17.89
C THR A 435 -46.86 22.68 -18.79
N ALA A 436 -46.08 23.61 -18.22
CA ALA A 436 -45.08 24.35 -18.99
C ALA A 436 -44.00 23.47 -19.66
N LEU A 437 -43.84 22.20 -19.25
CA LEU A 437 -42.97 21.26 -19.95
C LEU A 437 -43.56 20.82 -21.30
N SER A 438 -44.89 20.86 -21.43
CA SER A 438 -45.65 20.50 -22.63
C SER A 438 -45.84 21.63 -23.64
N ASP A 439 -45.33 22.83 -23.32
CA ASP A 439 -45.37 24.02 -24.18
C ASP A 439 -43.98 24.50 -24.61
N THR A 440 -43.94 25.38 -25.61
CA THR A 440 -42.68 26.02 -26.03
C THR A 440 -42.33 27.17 -25.10
N ASN A 441 -41.29 26.99 -24.28
CA ASN A 441 -40.96 27.89 -23.18
C ASN A 441 -39.47 28.16 -23.02
N PHE A 442 -39.12 29.18 -22.25
CA PHE A 442 -37.74 29.44 -21.84
C PHE A 442 -37.37 28.59 -20.63
N THR A 443 -36.15 28.07 -20.57
CA THR A 443 -35.67 27.23 -19.47
C THR A 443 -34.31 27.67 -18.99
N VAL A 444 -34.13 27.74 -17.67
CA VAL A 444 -32.80 27.80 -17.05
C VAL A 444 -32.37 26.39 -16.71
N ILE A 445 -31.18 26.01 -17.13
CA ILE A 445 -30.63 24.66 -16.96
C ILE A 445 -29.34 24.70 -16.15
N SER A 446 -29.06 23.61 -15.45
CA SER A 446 -27.77 23.42 -14.80
C SER A 446 -27.38 21.96 -14.79
N LYS A 447 -26.08 21.74 -14.61
CA LYS A 447 -25.48 20.46 -14.29
C LYS A 447 -24.49 20.68 -13.18
N LEU A 448 -24.68 19.98 -12.07
CA LEU A 448 -23.77 19.95 -10.94
C LEU A 448 -23.27 18.53 -10.76
N GLY A 449 -22.00 18.29 -11.07
CA GLY A 449 -21.38 17.00 -10.76
C GLY A 449 -21.31 16.79 -9.25
N LEU A 450 -21.72 15.59 -8.80
CA LEU A 450 -21.66 15.16 -7.41
C LEU A 450 -20.56 14.12 -7.22
N THR A 451 -20.43 13.21 -8.19
CA THR A 451 -19.36 12.19 -8.25
C THR A 451 -18.77 12.17 -9.67
N ARG A 452 -17.94 11.17 -10.01
CA ARG A 452 -17.40 11.00 -11.38
C ARG A 452 -18.47 10.69 -12.41
N ASN A 453 -19.58 10.08 -12.01
CA ASN A 453 -20.59 9.58 -12.93
C ASN A 453 -22.00 10.03 -12.54
N ILE A 454 -22.15 10.74 -11.43
CA ILE A 454 -23.45 11.22 -10.96
C ILE A 454 -23.42 12.74 -10.94
N SER A 455 -24.42 13.33 -11.57
CA SER A 455 -24.72 14.75 -11.52
C SER A 455 -26.14 14.94 -11.02
N VAL A 456 -26.45 16.11 -10.48
CA VAL A 456 -27.82 16.60 -10.42
C VAL A 456 -27.98 17.65 -11.53
N ARG A 457 -29.12 17.63 -12.24
CA ARG A 457 -29.40 18.60 -13.31
C ARG A 457 -30.66 19.43 -13.04
N PRO A 458 -30.67 20.31 -12.02
CA PRO A 458 -31.81 21.17 -11.76
C PRO A 458 -32.09 22.06 -12.97
N SER A 459 -33.36 22.17 -13.34
CA SER A 459 -33.82 23.14 -14.34
C SER A 459 -35.18 23.71 -13.98
N ALA A 460 -35.44 24.94 -14.39
CA ALA A 460 -36.73 25.60 -14.24
C ALA A 460 -37.24 26.01 -15.63
N VAL A 461 -38.38 25.46 -16.04
CA VAL A 461 -39.06 25.81 -17.29
C VAL A 461 -40.10 26.88 -16.96
N PHE A 462 -39.93 28.06 -17.55
CA PHE A 462 -40.76 29.24 -17.30
C PHE A 462 -41.82 29.35 -18.40
N GLY A 463 -43.05 28.98 -18.06
CA GLY A 463 -44.26 29.29 -18.83
C GLY A 463 -45.23 30.12 -17.99
N ASP A 464 -46.53 29.99 -18.25
CA ASP A 464 -47.57 30.58 -17.40
C ASP A 464 -47.46 30.11 -15.95
N ASP A 465 -47.10 28.84 -15.77
CA ASP A 465 -46.75 28.22 -14.50
C ASP A 465 -45.38 27.57 -14.57
N THR A 466 -44.52 27.82 -13.59
CA THR A 466 -43.15 27.29 -13.62
C THR A 466 -43.13 25.82 -13.22
N ILE A 467 -42.42 24.99 -13.98
CA ILE A 467 -42.12 23.61 -13.57
C ILE A 467 -40.63 23.47 -13.27
N VAL A 468 -40.32 22.97 -12.07
CA VAL A 468 -38.95 22.73 -11.62
C VAL A 468 -38.65 21.25 -11.72
N LEU A 469 -37.59 20.90 -12.45
CA LEU A 469 -37.11 19.54 -12.64
C LEU A 469 -35.84 19.36 -11.82
N VAL A 470 -35.77 18.32 -11.00
CA VAL A 470 -34.58 17.99 -10.19
C VAL A 470 -34.20 16.53 -10.38
N PRO A 471 -33.67 16.16 -11.56
CA PRO A 471 -33.17 14.82 -11.81
C PRO A 471 -31.78 14.60 -11.23
N LEU A 472 -31.59 13.42 -10.63
CA LEU A 472 -30.29 12.81 -10.43
C LEU A 472 -29.96 12.00 -11.69
N THR A 473 -28.82 12.30 -12.30
CA THR A 473 -28.45 11.76 -13.60
C THR A 473 -27.13 11.00 -13.53
N TYR A 474 -27.09 9.85 -14.19
CA TYR A 474 -25.89 9.10 -14.47
C TYR A 474 -25.27 9.55 -15.80
N ASP A 475 -24.07 10.10 -15.73
CA ASP A 475 -23.29 10.56 -16.88
C ASP A 475 -22.51 9.40 -17.49
N LEU A 476 -22.84 9.07 -18.73
CA LEU A 476 -22.19 8.01 -19.49
C LEU A 476 -20.86 8.50 -20.05
N SER A 477 -20.00 7.55 -20.40
CA SER A 477 -18.68 7.88 -20.95
C SER A 477 -18.81 8.59 -22.31
N PRO A 478 -18.00 9.64 -22.58
CA PRO A 478 -18.08 10.36 -23.84
C PRO A 478 -17.79 9.47 -25.04
N ARG A 479 -18.48 9.73 -26.15
CA ARG A 479 -18.27 9.07 -27.43
C ARG A 479 -17.75 10.09 -28.43
N ALA A 480 -16.64 9.77 -29.08
CA ALA A 480 -16.21 10.52 -30.25
C ALA A 480 -17.14 10.16 -31.41
N THR A 481 -17.66 11.19 -32.07
CA THR A 481 -18.46 11.03 -33.29
C THR A 481 -17.89 11.92 -34.37
N ASN A 482 -17.97 11.45 -35.62
CA ASN A 482 -17.54 12.19 -36.79
C ASN A 482 -18.79 12.68 -37.50
N ALA A 483 -18.97 13.99 -37.61
CA ALA A 483 -19.94 14.56 -38.54
C ALA A 483 -19.27 15.72 -39.28
N VAL A 484 -19.54 15.82 -40.58
CA VAL A 484 -19.06 16.93 -41.43
C VAL A 484 -17.53 17.11 -41.40
N GLY A 485 -16.78 16.00 -41.32
CA GLY A 485 -15.31 16.02 -41.38
C GLY A 485 -14.62 16.47 -40.09
N GLU A 486 -15.36 16.81 -39.03
CA GLU A 486 -14.82 17.16 -37.72
C GLU A 486 -15.19 16.10 -36.67
N THR A 487 -14.24 15.79 -35.79
CA THR A 487 -14.46 14.89 -34.66
C THR A 487 -14.87 15.73 -33.45
N PHE A 488 -16.07 15.48 -32.92
CA PHE A 488 -16.54 16.08 -31.67
C PHE A 488 -16.93 15.01 -30.66
N SER A 489 -16.84 15.38 -29.38
CA SER A 489 -17.18 14.50 -28.26
C SER A 489 -18.61 14.74 -27.81
N ILE A 490 -19.41 13.68 -27.72
CA ILE A 490 -20.75 13.72 -27.11
C ILE A 490 -20.74 12.97 -25.78
N SER A 491 -21.48 13.46 -24.80
CA SER A 491 -21.52 12.97 -23.42
C SER A 491 -22.97 12.63 -23.06
N PRO A 492 -23.42 11.39 -23.32
CA PRO A 492 -24.80 10.99 -23.01
C PRO A 492 -25.06 10.91 -21.50
N TYR A 493 -26.30 11.10 -21.09
CA TYR A 493 -26.74 10.88 -19.72
C TYR A 493 -28.18 10.36 -19.67
N ILE A 494 -28.50 9.67 -18.59
CA ILE A 494 -29.87 9.27 -18.23
C ILE A 494 -30.10 9.61 -16.76
N GLY A 495 -31.33 9.88 -16.36
CA GLY A 495 -31.63 10.16 -14.97
C GLY A 495 -33.09 10.03 -14.63
N ALA A 496 -33.32 10.09 -13.32
CA ALA A 496 -34.64 10.13 -12.75
C ALA A 496 -34.64 11.11 -11.58
N GLY A 497 -35.81 11.65 -11.25
CA GLY A 497 -35.96 12.52 -10.09
C GLY A 497 -37.38 12.97 -9.92
N VAL A 498 -37.54 14.23 -9.55
CA VAL A 498 -38.85 14.83 -9.31
C VAL A 498 -39.09 16.00 -10.25
N ALA A 499 -40.34 16.14 -10.67
CA ALA A 499 -40.88 17.33 -11.30
C ALA A 499 -41.83 17.99 -10.30
N ILE A 500 -41.74 19.32 -10.17
CA ILE A 500 -42.52 20.12 -9.25
C ILE A 500 -43.24 21.18 -10.08
N ASP A 501 -44.55 21.02 -10.24
CA ASP A 501 -45.40 22.03 -10.86
C ASP A 501 -45.82 23.05 -9.80
N THR A 502 -45.62 24.35 -10.08
CA THR A 502 -45.94 25.43 -9.15
C THR A 502 -47.34 26.01 -9.33
N ARG A 503 -48.22 25.36 -10.11
CA ARG A 503 -49.65 25.71 -10.15
C ARG A 503 -50.28 25.67 -8.75
N ASN A 504 -51.42 26.33 -8.61
CA ASN A 504 -52.15 26.65 -7.36
C ASN A 504 -52.06 25.65 -6.17
N ASP A 505 -51.93 24.35 -6.43
CA ASP A 505 -51.49 23.33 -5.48
C ASP A 505 -50.20 22.67 -6.00
N VAL A 506 -49.14 22.64 -5.18
CA VAL A 506 -47.83 22.09 -5.59
C VAL A 506 -47.95 20.60 -5.91
N ASP A 507 -47.97 20.27 -7.20
CA ASP A 507 -48.01 18.89 -7.69
C ASP A 507 -46.59 18.34 -7.87
N LEU A 508 -46.32 17.20 -7.24
CA LEU A 508 -45.02 16.53 -7.28
C LEU A 508 -45.13 15.21 -8.03
N GLY A 509 -44.37 15.10 -9.12
CA GLY A 509 -44.39 13.95 -10.03
C GLY A 509 -43.04 13.28 -10.15
N LEU A 510 -43.05 12.02 -10.58
CA LEU A 510 -41.81 11.34 -10.97
C LEU A 510 -41.29 11.95 -12.28
N LEU A 511 -39.98 12.07 -12.42
CA LEU A 511 -39.34 12.56 -13.63
C LEU A 511 -38.39 11.50 -14.18
N LEU A 512 -38.45 11.26 -15.49
CA LEU A 512 -37.41 10.59 -16.26
C LEU A 512 -36.77 11.58 -17.22
N THR A 513 -35.44 11.55 -17.32
CA THR A 513 -34.68 12.42 -18.22
C THR A 513 -33.60 11.63 -18.95
N GLY A 514 -33.30 12.03 -20.18
CA GLY A 514 -32.19 11.51 -20.95
C GLY A 514 -31.70 12.55 -21.94
N GLY A 515 -30.40 12.64 -22.15
CA GLY A 515 -29.85 13.68 -23.01
C GLY A 515 -28.40 13.46 -23.39
N VAL A 516 -27.85 14.47 -24.05
CA VAL A 516 -26.47 14.51 -24.53
C VAL A 516 -25.90 15.91 -24.31
N ASP A 517 -24.70 15.95 -23.74
CA ASP A 517 -23.87 17.16 -23.64
C ASP A 517 -22.80 17.13 -24.73
N VAL A 518 -22.57 18.24 -25.42
CA VAL A 518 -21.56 18.40 -26.46
C VAL A 518 -20.68 19.59 -26.10
N PRO A 519 -19.46 19.37 -25.58
CA PRO A 519 -18.56 20.45 -25.22
C PRO A 519 -18.16 21.29 -26.44
N LEU A 520 -18.41 22.60 -26.37
CA LEU A 520 -18.01 23.60 -27.35
C LEU A 520 -16.75 24.32 -26.84
N GLY A 521 -15.62 23.61 -26.85
CA GLY A 521 -14.38 24.07 -26.26
C GLY A 521 -14.37 24.01 -24.72
N SER A 522 -13.59 24.88 -24.08
CA SER A 522 -13.40 24.86 -22.62
C SER A 522 -14.49 25.61 -21.83
N ARG A 523 -15.23 26.51 -22.49
CA ARG A 523 -16.11 27.50 -21.84
C ARG A 523 -17.59 27.21 -21.99
N PHE A 524 -17.98 26.53 -23.06
CA PHE A 524 -19.39 26.30 -23.38
C PHE A 524 -19.68 24.82 -23.60
N THR A 525 -20.90 24.41 -23.32
CA THR A 525 -21.44 23.07 -23.59
C THR A 525 -22.81 23.22 -24.21
N LEU A 526 -23.03 22.65 -25.39
CA LEU A 526 -24.37 22.48 -25.95
C LEU A 526 -25.03 21.29 -25.27
N THR A 527 -26.29 21.38 -24.89
CA THR A 527 -27.02 20.27 -24.28
C THR A 527 -28.37 20.06 -24.95
N GLY A 528 -28.73 18.80 -25.15
CA GLY A 528 -30.03 18.37 -25.65
C GLY A 528 -30.62 17.31 -24.73
N ALA A 529 -31.87 17.46 -24.30
CA ALA A 529 -32.50 16.55 -23.36
C ALA A 529 -33.97 16.25 -23.73
N VAL A 530 -34.43 15.08 -23.35
CA VAL A 530 -35.86 14.71 -23.28
C VAL A 530 -36.21 14.55 -21.82
N ASN A 531 -37.30 15.17 -21.39
CA ASN A 531 -37.83 15.05 -20.04
C ASN A 531 -39.27 14.55 -20.11
N ALA A 532 -39.59 13.55 -19.30
CA ALA A 532 -40.93 13.01 -19.12
C ALA A 532 -41.30 13.10 -17.63
N ALA A 533 -42.24 13.98 -17.30
CA ALA A 533 -42.78 14.16 -15.95
C ALA A 533 -44.13 13.43 -15.84
N PHE A 534 -44.28 12.63 -14.78
CA PHE A 534 -45.49 11.88 -14.46
C PHE A 534 -46.18 12.57 -13.29
N LEU A 535 -46.93 13.62 -13.62
CA LEU A 535 -47.78 14.37 -12.69
C LEU A 535 -49.21 13.78 -12.75
N ASN A 536 -50.24 14.62 -12.85
CA ASN A 536 -51.61 14.18 -13.10
C ASN A 536 -51.79 13.58 -14.51
N SER A 537 -51.04 14.10 -15.48
CA SER A 537 -50.85 13.55 -16.81
C SER A 537 -49.35 13.35 -17.08
N THR A 538 -49.00 12.70 -18.20
CA THR A 538 -47.59 12.55 -18.60
C THR A 538 -47.19 13.71 -19.49
N ASP A 539 -46.35 14.59 -18.96
CA ASP A 539 -45.81 15.74 -19.67
C ASP A 539 -44.45 15.41 -20.28
N VAL A 540 -44.26 15.72 -21.57
CA VAL A 540 -43.01 15.45 -22.28
C VAL A 540 -42.52 16.71 -22.97
N GLY A 541 -41.25 17.05 -22.73
CA GLY A 541 -40.58 18.22 -23.32
C GLY A 541 -39.17 17.91 -23.80
N LEU A 542 -38.79 18.54 -24.91
CA LEU A 542 -37.44 18.53 -25.47
C LEU A 542 -36.72 19.83 -25.10
N LEU A 543 -35.58 19.72 -24.42
CA LEU A 543 -34.71 20.86 -24.13
C LEU A 543 -33.55 20.92 -25.12
N LEU A 544 -33.26 22.12 -25.63
CA LEU A 544 -32.03 22.40 -26.36
C LEU A 544 -31.45 23.73 -25.86
N GLY A 545 -30.20 23.71 -25.41
CA GLY A 545 -29.60 24.89 -24.79
C GLY A 545 -28.09 24.92 -24.77
N VAL A 546 -27.56 26.00 -24.21
CA VAL A 546 -26.12 26.22 -24.04
C VAL A 546 -25.82 26.55 -22.57
N GLY A 547 -24.83 25.84 -22.03
CA GLY A 547 -24.29 26.06 -20.69
C GLY A 547 -22.92 26.71 -20.74
N TYR A 548 -22.65 27.57 -19.76
CA TYR A 548 -21.32 28.08 -19.46
C TYR A 548 -20.67 27.23 -18.37
N ASN A 549 -19.49 26.70 -18.68
CA ASN A 549 -18.77 25.75 -17.83
C ASN A 549 -18.05 26.47 -16.68
N PHE A 550 -18.11 25.90 -15.49
CA PHE A 550 -17.29 26.29 -14.34
C PHE A 550 -16.46 25.12 -13.80
#